data_AF-A0A367Y8Y0-F1
#
_entry.id   AF-A0A367Y8Y0-F1
#
_cell.length_a   1.000
_cell.length_b   1.000
_cell.length_c   1.000
_cell.angle_alpha   90.00
_cell.angle_beta   90.00
_cell.angle_gamma   90.00
#
_symmetry.space_group_name_H-M   'P 1'
#
loop_
_entity.id
_entity.type
_entity.pdbx_description
1 polymer ?
#
loop_
_entity_poly.entity_id
_entity_poly.type
_entity_poly.pdbx_seq_one_letter_code
_entity_poly.pdbx_strand_id
1 'polypeptide(L)'
;MVTAVLLVQKATPETITQFHDQISNELPTTKGKWSFNFKIFKNNQYSIPLELADTHTQAPESKYLYTLSPSYLPDSTISLVNGRSAGVFTNSIEEEINELGHPTELSIPNEHLHKGATTGLNDRFDAFVGAKLQSLWSQRQLIKGDGGQIYELENGNLSIRTSNVFLHGVFRGLLLEIELSKFDGKTNDVKEKFTEIIKKYGFPEGDLCCDVLNSKFLDKYGDLCLQYSKSLASI
;
A
#
# COMPACT_ATOMS: atom_id res chain seq x y z
N MET A 1 -8.53 5.65 -12.21
CA MET A 1 -8.11 6.07 -10.87
C MET A 1 -6.59 6.17 -10.86
N VAL A 2 -6.04 7.18 -10.19
CA VAL A 2 -4.58 7.33 -10.01
C VAL A 2 -4.28 7.65 -8.55
N THR A 3 -3.16 7.17 -8.06
CA THR A 3 -2.72 7.37 -6.67
C THR A 3 -1.36 8.05 -6.61
N ALA A 4 -1.10 8.71 -5.50
CA ALA A 4 0.22 9.21 -5.13
C ALA A 4 0.42 9.07 -3.62
N VAL A 5 1.69 8.92 -3.22
CA VAL A 5 2.09 8.84 -1.82
C VAL A 5 3.06 9.98 -1.53
N LEU A 6 2.76 10.77 -0.52
CA LEU A 6 3.59 11.87 -0.03
C LEU A 6 4.11 11.52 1.36
N LEU A 7 5.43 11.50 1.53
CA LEU A 7 6.06 11.27 2.82
C LEU A 7 6.71 12.56 3.34
N VAL A 8 6.25 13.02 4.51
CA VAL A 8 6.75 14.20 5.20
C VAL A 8 7.64 13.74 6.37
N GLN A 9 8.95 13.59 6.09
CA GLN A 9 9.91 13.09 7.07
C GLN A 9 10.20 14.09 8.21
N LYS A 10 10.10 15.39 7.94
CA LYS A 10 10.33 16.47 8.92
C LYS A 10 9.08 16.85 9.70
N ALA A 11 8.09 15.95 9.79
CA ALA A 11 6.89 16.15 10.59
C ALA A 11 7.15 15.88 12.08
N THR A 12 6.22 16.31 12.92
CA THR A 12 6.06 15.81 14.29
C THR A 12 4.77 15.01 14.39
N PRO A 13 4.55 14.20 15.44
CA PRO A 13 3.30 13.47 15.61
C PRO A 13 2.05 14.35 15.57
N GLU A 14 2.16 15.62 15.96
CA GLU A 14 1.09 16.62 15.98
C GLU A 14 0.78 17.20 14.60
N THR A 15 1.67 17.04 13.61
CA THR A 15 1.44 17.54 12.24
C THR A 15 0.18 16.93 11.62
N ILE A 16 -0.20 15.70 11.99
CA ILE A 16 -1.45 15.09 11.53
C ILE A 16 -2.70 15.85 12.00
N THR A 17 -2.66 16.39 13.23
CA THR A 17 -3.77 17.16 13.81
C THR A 17 -3.85 18.53 13.16
N GLN A 18 -2.71 19.20 12.97
CA GLN A 18 -2.65 20.47 12.24
C GLN A 18 -3.22 20.32 10.82
N PHE A 19 -2.85 19.23 10.14
CA PHE A 19 -3.38 18.94 8.82
C PHE A 19 -4.89 18.63 8.84
N HIS A 20 -5.37 17.89 9.85
CA HIS A 20 -6.80 17.62 10.02
C HIS A 20 -7.60 18.93 10.18
N ASP A 21 -7.13 19.85 11.02
CA ASP A 21 -7.80 21.13 11.24
C ASP A 21 -7.82 21.97 9.95
N GLN A 22 -6.72 21.97 9.20
CA GLN A 22 -6.61 22.64 7.90
C GLN A 22 -7.60 22.07 6.88
N ILE A 23 -7.60 20.76 6.68
CA ILE A 23 -8.50 20.10 5.72
C ILE A 23 -9.97 20.23 6.14
N SER A 24 -10.27 20.28 7.44
CA SER A 24 -11.66 20.39 7.92
C SER A 24 -12.35 21.68 7.45
N ASN A 25 -11.60 22.73 7.13
CA ASN A 25 -12.15 23.96 6.55
C ASN A 25 -12.73 23.75 5.14
N GLU A 26 -12.29 22.71 4.42
CA GLU A 26 -12.79 22.33 3.10
C GLU A 26 -14.05 21.47 3.16
N LEU A 27 -14.60 21.26 4.37
CA LEU A 27 -15.79 20.46 4.64
C LEU A 27 -15.73 19.03 4.03
N PRO A 28 -14.66 18.26 4.32
CA PRO A 28 -14.55 16.89 3.84
C PRO A 28 -15.57 15.97 4.50
N THR A 29 -16.00 14.95 3.77
CA THR A 29 -16.69 13.80 4.36
C THR A 29 -15.64 12.88 4.99
N THR A 30 -15.69 12.70 6.32
CA THR A 30 -14.77 11.79 7.01
C THR A 30 -15.28 10.35 6.92
N LYS A 31 -14.53 9.47 6.27
CA LYS A 31 -14.91 8.05 6.06
C LYS A 31 -14.45 7.09 7.17
N GLY A 32 -13.70 7.60 8.15
CA GLY A 32 -13.30 6.85 9.34
C GLY A 32 -11.78 6.74 9.51
N LYS A 33 -11.38 5.87 10.44
CA LYS A 33 -9.98 5.67 10.82
C LYS A 33 -9.22 4.89 9.75
N TRP A 34 -7.93 5.19 9.63
CA TRP A 34 -7.02 4.52 8.72
C TRP A 34 -5.75 4.05 9.42
N SER A 35 -5.33 2.84 9.09
CA SER A 35 -4.03 2.28 9.44
C SER A 35 -3.49 1.45 8.29
N PHE A 36 -2.19 1.18 8.30
CA PHE A 36 -1.58 0.26 7.34
C PHE A 36 -0.41 -0.50 7.95
N ASN A 37 -0.15 -1.69 7.43
CA ASN A 37 1.09 -2.42 7.70
C ASN A 37 1.88 -2.54 6.39
N PHE A 38 3.13 -2.11 6.42
CA PHE A 38 4.06 -2.24 5.32
C PHE A 38 5.27 -3.08 5.78
N LYS A 39 5.45 -4.25 5.18
CA LYS A 39 6.56 -5.16 5.51
C LYS A 39 7.51 -5.24 4.35
N ILE A 40 8.80 -5.27 4.68
CA ILE A 40 9.89 -5.43 3.71
C ILE A 40 10.57 -6.76 4.01
N PHE A 41 10.55 -7.65 3.01
CA PHE A 41 11.23 -8.92 3.04
C PHE A 41 12.43 -8.88 2.09
N LYS A 42 13.56 -9.42 2.54
CA LYS A 42 14.74 -9.65 1.71
C LYS A 42 14.87 -11.14 1.42
N ASN A 43 15.16 -11.48 0.17
CA ASN A 43 15.41 -12.86 -0.21
C ASN A 43 16.57 -13.44 0.62
N ASN A 44 16.48 -14.73 0.91
CA ASN A 44 17.58 -15.46 1.48
C ASN A 44 18.63 -15.70 0.39
N GLN A 45 19.84 -15.16 0.59
CA GLN A 45 20.93 -15.29 -0.37
C GLN A 45 21.42 -16.73 -0.51
N TYR A 46 21.16 -17.60 0.46
CA TYR A 46 21.52 -19.01 0.40
C TYR A 46 20.45 -19.88 -0.26
N SER A 47 19.27 -19.32 -0.57
CA SER A 47 18.23 -20.01 -1.32
C SER A 47 18.46 -19.76 -2.81
N ILE A 48 19.21 -20.67 -3.43
CA ILE A 48 19.64 -20.57 -4.82
C ILE A 48 18.82 -21.55 -5.66
N PRO A 49 18.33 -21.15 -6.85
CA PRO A 49 17.72 -22.09 -7.78
C PRO A 49 18.67 -23.25 -8.10
N LEU A 50 18.12 -24.46 -8.22
CA LEU A 50 18.89 -25.69 -8.48
C LEU A 50 19.81 -25.56 -9.70
N GLU A 51 19.39 -24.82 -10.72
CA GLU A 51 20.16 -24.58 -11.94
C GLU A 51 21.46 -23.77 -11.72
N LEU A 52 21.52 -22.98 -10.64
CA LEU A 52 22.66 -22.11 -10.32
C LEU A 52 23.47 -22.63 -9.13
N ALA A 53 23.02 -23.70 -8.47
CA ALA A 53 23.64 -24.23 -7.26
C ALA A 53 25.07 -24.75 -7.49
N ASP A 54 25.37 -25.23 -8.70
CA ASP A 54 26.70 -25.75 -9.05
C ASP A 54 27.73 -24.63 -9.30
N THR A 55 27.27 -23.42 -9.64
CA THR A 55 28.14 -22.30 -10.04
C THR A 55 28.21 -21.19 -8.99
N HIS A 56 27.18 -21.05 -8.15
CA HIS A 56 27.07 -19.97 -7.19
C HIS A 56 26.73 -20.52 -5.80
N THR A 57 27.46 -20.06 -4.79
CA THR A 57 27.19 -20.37 -3.37
C THR A 57 26.24 -19.36 -2.72
N GLN A 58 25.91 -18.27 -3.42
CA GLN A 58 24.91 -17.27 -3.02
C GLN A 58 24.14 -16.73 -4.23
N ALA A 59 22.91 -16.28 -4.02
CA ALA A 59 22.10 -15.62 -5.05
C ALA A 59 22.81 -14.37 -5.58
N PRO A 60 22.86 -14.17 -6.92
CA PRO A 60 23.65 -13.11 -7.53
C PRO A 60 23.11 -11.71 -7.23
N GLU A 61 21.81 -11.58 -6.94
CA GLU A 61 21.17 -10.30 -6.63
C GLU A 61 20.32 -10.40 -5.36
N SER A 62 20.31 -9.31 -4.58
CA SER A 62 19.35 -9.13 -3.49
C SER A 62 18.00 -8.72 -4.08
N LYS A 63 16.98 -9.55 -3.85
CA LYS A 63 15.60 -9.28 -4.21
C LYS A 63 14.81 -8.87 -2.98
N TYR A 64 13.87 -7.95 -3.18
CA TYR A 64 12.98 -7.47 -2.14
C TYR A 64 11.54 -7.81 -2.49
N LEU A 65 10.80 -8.25 -1.49
CA LEU A 65 9.36 -8.42 -1.52
C LEU A 65 8.77 -7.42 -0.53
N TYR A 66 7.90 -6.56 -1.03
CA TYR A 66 7.15 -5.59 -0.24
C TYR A 66 5.73 -6.09 -0.11
N THR A 67 5.14 -5.97 1.08
CA THR A 67 3.72 -6.25 1.28
C THR A 67 3.06 -5.07 1.98
N LEU A 68 1.95 -4.61 1.43
CA LEU A 68 1.12 -3.52 1.94
C LEU A 68 -0.27 -4.07 2.29
N SER A 69 -0.68 -3.86 3.54
CA SER A 69 -2.01 -4.22 4.03
C SER A 69 -2.67 -2.98 4.64
N PRO A 70 -3.41 -2.19 3.84
CA PRO A 70 -4.12 -1.01 4.33
C PRO A 70 -5.48 -1.40 4.94
N SER A 71 -5.91 -0.71 5.99
CA SER A 71 -7.13 -1.05 6.73
C SER A 71 -8.42 -0.86 5.93
N TYR A 72 -8.40 -0.05 4.87
CA TYR A 72 -9.56 0.18 4.01
C TYR A 72 -9.77 -0.92 2.96
N LEU A 73 -8.78 -1.80 2.77
CA LEU A 73 -8.92 -3.04 2.01
C LEU A 73 -8.90 -4.19 3.02
N PRO A 74 -10.07 -4.50 3.63
CA PRO A 74 -10.13 -5.57 4.63
C PRO A 74 -9.63 -6.86 4.00
N ASP A 75 -8.78 -7.57 4.75
CA ASP A 75 -8.38 -8.92 4.41
C ASP A 75 -7.79 -9.06 2.99
N SER A 76 -7.09 -8.01 2.58
CA SER A 76 -6.35 -7.96 1.34
C SER A 76 -4.91 -7.51 1.61
N THR A 77 -3.98 -8.13 0.91
CA THR A 77 -2.56 -7.82 0.98
C THR A 77 -2.05 -7.62 -0.44
N ILE A 78 -1.54 -6.42 -0.70
CA ILE A 78 -0.90 -6.08 -1.96
C ILE A 78 0.58 -6.42 -1.82
N SER A 79 1.13 -7.16 -2.77
CA SER A 79 2.52 -7.59 -2.78
C SER A 79 3.23 -7.06 -4.01
N LEU A 80 4.50 -6.68 -3.84
CA LEU A 80 5.36 -6.19 -4.93
C LEU A 80 6.73 -6.85 -4.82
N VAL A 81 7.16 -7.50 -5.89
CA VAL A 81 8.48 -8.12 -6.01
C VAL A 81 9.39 -7.25 -6.88
N ASN A 82 10.51 -6.85 -6.29
CA ASN A 82 11.61 -6.14 -6.94
C ASN A 82 11.19 -4.87 -7.72
N GLY A 83 10.09 -4.21 -7.32
CA GLY A 83 9.58 -3.03 -8.00
C GLY A 83 9.09 -3.27 -9.43
N ARG A 84 8.78 -4.52 -9.80
CA ARG A 84 8.42 -4.90 -11.19
C ARG A 84 7.14 -5.69 -11.30
N SER A 85 6.87 -6.59 -10.36
CA SER A 85 5.72 -7.49 -10.43
C SER A 85 4.88 -7.34 -9.18
N ALA A 86 3.61 -7.02 -9.36
CA ALA A 86 2.66 -6.89 -8.27
C ALA A 86 1.62 -8.01 -8.29
N GLY A 87 1.03 -8.29 -7.13
CA GLY A 87 -0.08 -9.22 -6.98
C GLY A 87 -0.91 -8.84 -5.76
N VAL A 88 -2.23 -8.97 -5.88
CA VAL A 88 -3.17 -8.73 -4.78
C VAL A 88 -3.68 -10.08 -4.29
N PHE A 89 -3.55 -10.33 -3.00
CA PHE A 89 -4.01 -11.54 -2.35
C PHE A 89 -5.08 -11.19 -1.34
N THR A 90 -6.25 -11.78 -1.49
CA THR A 90 -7.37 -11.65 -0.54
C THR A 90 -7.53 -12.94 0.25
N ASN A 91 -7.89 -12.82 1.52
CA ASN A 91 -8.18 -13.96 2.38
C ASN A 91 -9.67 -14.18 2.65
N SER A 92 -10.54 -13.23 2.27
CA SER A 92 -11.97 -13.31 2.52
C SER A 92 -12.75 -13.74 1.28
N ILE A 93 -13.78 -14.57 1.52
CA ILE A 93 -14.70 -15.04 0.49
C ILE A 93 -15.82 -14.02 0.25
N GLU A 94 -16.39 -14.04 -0.95
CA GLU A 94 -17.44 -13.12 -1.36
C GLU A 94 -18.71 -13.23 -0.49
N GLU A 95 -19.11 -14.44 -0.09
CA GLU A 95 -20.20 -14.67 0.88
C GLU A 95 -20.00 -13.89 2.20
N GLU A 96 -18.82 -13.98 2.81
CA GLU A 96 -18.50 -13.28 4.07
C GLU A 96 -18.47 -11.76 3.90
N ILE A 97 -17.86 -11.27 2.83
CA ILE A 97 -17.76 -9.83 2.53
C ILE A 97 -19.14 -9.22 2.30
N ASN A 98 -20.04 -9.95 1.64
CA ASN A 98 -21.41 -9.52 1.41
C ASN A 98 -22.22 -9.41 2.71
N GLU A 99 -22.05 -10.36 3.64
CA GLU A 99 -22.69 -10.31 4.96
C GLU A 99 -22.22 -9.09 5.78
N LEU A 100 -20.96 -8.69 5.62
CA LEU A 100 -20.37 -7.52 6.29
C LEU A 100 -20.64 -6.20 5.57
N GLY A 101 -21.30 -6.21 4.40
CA GLY A 101 -21.58 -5.01 3.61
C GLY A 101 -20.32 -4.32 3.06
N HIS A 102 -19.23 -5.07 2.89
CA HIS A 102 -17.97 -4.56 2.37
C HIS A 102 -17.92 -4.65 0.82
N PRO A 103 -17.05 -3.87 0.15
CA PRO A 103 -16.89 -3.95 -1.30
C PRO A 103 -16.38 -5.33 -1.74
N THR A 104 -17.04 -5.95 -2.72
CA THR A 104 -16.69 -7.28 -3.26
C THR A 104 -15.57 -7.27 -4.29
N GLU A 105 -14.97 -6.11 -4.57
CA GLU A 105 -13.96 -5.98 -5.63
C GLU A 105 -12.74 -6.89 -5.42
N LEU A 106 -12.36 -7.15 -4.16
CA LEU A 106 -11.21 -7.97 -3.77
C LEU A 106 -11.63 -9.18 -2.92
N SER A 107 -12.63 -9.93 -3.36
CA SER A 107 -13.08 -11.16 -2.69
C SER A 107 -12.73 -12.42 -3.47
N ILE A 108 -12.55 -13.54 -2.77
CA ILE A 108 -12.46 -14.86 -3.41
C ILE A 108 -13.87 -15.22 -3.94
N PRO A 109 -14.05 -15.49 -5.25
CA PRO A 109 -15.36 -15.80 -5.80
C PRO A 109 -15.96 -17.05 -5.18
N ASN A 110 -17.27 -17.03 -4.93
CA ASN A 110 -17.97 -18.15 -4.27
C ASN A 110 -17.83 -19.49 -5.00
N GLU A 111 -17.64 -19.48 -6.31
CA GLU A 111 -17.37 -20.70 -7.07
C GLU A 111 -16.13 -21.46 -6.58
N HIS A 112 -15.09 -20.74 -6.13
CA HIS A 112 -13.89 -21.39 -5.58
C HIS A 112 -14.20 -22.12 -4.27
N LEU A 113 -15.15 -21.61 -3.47
CA LEU A 113 -15.61 -22.28 -2.26
C LEU A 113 -16.47 -23.49 -2.62
N HIS A 114 -17.47 -23.31 -3.48
CA HIS A 114 -18.43 -24.37 -3.85
C HIS A 114 -17.76 -25.54 -4.58
N LYS A 115 -16.69 -25.27 -5.33
CA LYS A 115 -15.88 -26.29 -6.03
C LYS A 115 -14.75 -26.87 -5.15
N GLY A 116 -14.61 -26.42 -3.90
CA GLY A 116 -13.58 -26.91 -2.96
C GLY A 116 -12.15 -26.47 -3.27
N ALA A 117 -11.97 -25.41 -4.08
CA ALA A 117 -10.65 -24.83 -4.36
C ALA A 117 -10.13 -23.93 -3.23
N THR A 118 -11.02 -23.35 -2.44
CA THR A 118 -10.69 -22.71 -1.15
C THR A 118 -11.51 -23.36 -0.03
N THR A 119 -10.96 -23.31 1.19
CA THR A 119 -11.65 -23.74 2.41
C THR A 119 -12.41 -22.60 3.10
N GLY A 120 -12.27 -21.36 2.61
CA GLY A 120 -12.81 -20.15 3.25
C GLY A 120 -12.02 -19.66 4.47
N LEU A 121 -11.08 -20.46 5.00
CA LEU A 121 -10.24 -20.12 6.15
C LEU A 121 -8.81 -19.80 5.67
N ASN A 122 -8.64 -18.68 4.98
CA ASN A 122 -7.36 -18.30 4.39
C ASN A 122 -6.57 -17.39 5.33
N ASP A 123 -5.27 -17.65 5.47
CA ASP A 123 -4.35 -16.75 6.18
C ASP A 123 -3.97 -15.55 5.29
N ARG A 124 -3.61 -14.43 5.91
CA ARG A 124 -3.04 -13.29 5.18
C ARG A 124 -1.72 -13.67 4.52
N PHE A 125 -1.50 -13.20 3.30
CA PHE A 125 -0.33 -13.57 2.52
C PHE A 125 1.00 -13.20 3.20
N ASP A 126 1.06 -12.04 3.85
CA ASP A 126 2.24 -11.60 4.59
C ASP A 126 2.55 -12.48 5.82
N ALA A 127 1.52 -12.98 6.49
CA ALA A 127 1.63 -13.95 7.58
C ALA A 127 2.11 -15.31 7.04
N PHE A 128 1.57 -15.76 5.91
CA PHE A 128 2.01 -16.97 5.23
C PHE A 128 3.49 -16.89 4.82
N VAL A 129 3.92 -15.79 4.20
CA VAL A 129 5.33 -15.56 3.85
C VAL A 129 6.20 -15.62 5.11
N GLY A 130 5.79 -14.89 6.15
CA GLY A 130 6.52 -14.79 7.41
C GLY A 130 6.58 -16.10 8.21
N ALA A 131 5.63 -17.02 8.05
CA ALA A 131 5.57 -18.27 8.82
C ALA A 131 6.04 -19.50 8.04
N LYS A 132 5.76 -19.57 6.74
CA LYS A 132 5.97 -20.77 5.91
C LYS A 132 7.07 -20.60 4.87
N LEU A 133 7.39 -19.37 4.45
CA LEU A 133 8.42 -19.09 3.44
C LEU A 133 9.68 -18.44 4.02
N GLN A 134 9.94 -18.62 5.32
CA GLN A 134 11.11 -18.04 6.02
C GLN A 134 12.46 -18.45 5.40
N SER A 135 12.51 -19.66 4.82
CA SER A 135 13.71 -20.15 4.12
C SER A 135 14.01 -19.37 2.84
N LEU A 136 13.00 -18.75 2.21
CA LEU A 136 13.10 -17.96 0.99
C LEU A 136 13.17 -16.46 1.29
N TRP A 137 12.43 -15.99 2.29
CA TRP A 137 12.23 -14.59 2.59
C TRP A 137 12.42 -14.30 4.07
N SER A 138 13.27 -13.32 4.37
CA SER A 138 13.51 -12.82 5.73
C SER A 138 12.87 -11.44 5.90
N GLN A 139 11.97 -11.27 6.87
CA GLN A 139 11.41 -9.95 7.18
C GLN A 139 12.51 -9.06 7.75
N ARG A 140 12.78 -7.92 7.10
CA ARG A 140 13.80 -6.95 7.51
C ARG A 140 13.23 -5.78 8.29
N GLN A 141 12.10 -5.26 7.81
CA GLN A 141 11.46 -4.10 8.43
C GLN A 141 9.95 -4.29 8.45
N LEU A 142 9.34 -3.73 9.49
CA LEU A 142 7.90 -3.60 9.64
C LEU A 142 7.62 -2.13 9.97
N ILE A 143 6.98 -1.46 9.02
CA ILE A 143 6.56 -0.07 9.12
C ILE A 143 5.05 -0.08 9.30
N LYS A 144 4.56 0.66 10.29
CA LYS A 144 3.14 0.74 10.62
C LYS A 144 2.66 2.18 10.50
N GLY A 145 1.53 2.37 9.85
CA GLY A 145 0.75 3.60 9.93
C GLY A 145 -0.35 3.44 10.96
N ASP A 146 -0.43 4.36 11.92
CA ASP A 146 -1.51 4.38 12.91
C ASP A 146 -2.03 5.82 13.13
N GLY A 147 -3.16 5.93 13.82
CA GLY A 147 -3.81 7.21 14.15
C GLY A 147 -4.33 7.97 12.94
N GLY A 148 -4.52 7.29 11.80
CA GLY A 148 -4.88 7.92 10.56
C GLY A 148 -6.37 8.18 10.34
N GLN A 149 -6.67 9.02 9.36
CA GLN A 149 -8.04 9.38 8.96
C GLN A 149 -8.19 9.35 7.44
N ILE A 150 -9.42 9.10 6.98
CA ILE A 150 -9.80 9.13 5.56
C ILE A 150 -10.72 10.32 5.33
N TYR A 151 -10.30 11.23 4.47
CA TYR A 151 -11.04 12.40 4.02
C TYR A 151 -11.48 12.21 2.58
N GLU A 152 -12.75 12.48 2.31
CA GLU A 152 -13.30 12.51 0.96
C GLU A 152 -13.75 13.93 0.61
N LEU A 153 -13.26 14.41 -0.52
CA LEU A 153 -13.47 15.75 -1.05
C LEU A 153 -14.01 15.68 -2.47
N GLU A 154 -14.53 16.82 -2.96
CA GLU A 154 -15.02 16.98 -4.34
C GLU A 154 -16.06 15.90 -4.74
N ASN A 155 -17.02 15.61 -3.84
CA ASN A 155 -18.08 14.61 -4.05
C ASN A 155 -17.54 13.21 -4.40
N GLY A 156 -16.43 12.79 -3.79
CA GLY A 156 -15.83 11.47 -3.99
C GLY A 156 -14.82 11.38 -5.12
N ASN A 157 -14.49 12.50 -5.75
CA ASN A 157 -13.43 12.53 -6.75
C ASN A 157 -12.03 12.45 -6.13
N LEU A 158 -11.84 13.07 -4.96
CA LEU A 158 -10.56 13.13 -4.26
C LEU A 158 -10.68 12.45 -2.91
N SER A 159 -9.88 11.42 -2.68
CA SER A 159 -9.73 10.78 -1.37
C SER A 159 -8.32 11.01 -0.85
N ILE A 160 -8.22 11.54 0.36
CA ILE A 160 -6.95 11.79 1.03
C ILE A 160 -6.94 11.00 2.33
N ARG A 161 -5.91 10.19 2.52
CA ARG A 161 -5.72 9.41 3.74
C ARG A 161 -4.45 9.90 4.40
N THR A 162 -4.49 10.15 5.71
CA THR A 162 -3.33 10.63 6.49
C THR A 162 -2.99 9.65 7.61
N SER A 163 -1.71 9.34 7.82
CA SER A 163 -1.30 8.42 8.89
C SER A 163 0.11 8.72 9.38
N ASN A 164 0.30 8.63 10.70
CA ASN A 164 1.62 8.74 11.31
C ASN A 164 2.38 7.43 11.10
N VAL A 165 3.60 7.54 10.54
CA VAL A 165 4.45 6.40 10.20
C VAL A 165 5.36 6.07 11.37
N PHE A 166 5.35 4.81 11.79
CA PHE A 166 6.19 4.27 12.84
C PHE A 166 7.04 3.12 12.32
N LEU A 167 8.34 3.18 12.60
CA LEU A 167 9.28 2.07 12.38
C LEU A 167 9.74 1.57 13.75
N HIS A 168 9.39 0.32 14.09
CA HIS A 168 9.69 -0.27 15.41
C HIS A 168 9.22 0.59 16.60
N GLY A 169 8.07 1.25 16.46
CA GLY A 169 7.49 2.13 17.48
C GLY A 169 8.06 3.55 17.52
N VAL A 170 9.09 3.85 16.72
CA VAL A 170 9.66 5.19 16.60
C VAL A 170 8.96 5.92 15.46
N PHE A 171 8.49 7.14 15.73
CA PHE A 171 7.89 8.00 14.71
C PHE A 171 8.93 8.37 13.63
N ARG A 172 8.56 8.22 12.36
CA ARG A 172 9.41 8.50 11.18
C ARG A 172 8.88 9.60 10.26
N GLY A 173 7.63 10.00 10.42
CA GLY A 173 7.04 11.07 9.62
C GLY A 173 5.54 10.91 9.46
N LEU A 174 4.96 11.83 8.71
CA LEU A 174 3.55 11.80 8.30
C LEU A 174 3.47 11.30 6.86
N LEU A 175 2.59 10.35 6.59
CA LEU A 175 2.32 9.86 5.24
C LEU A 175 0.92 10.29 4.81
N LEU A 176 0.82 10.81 3.58
CA LEU A 176 -0.42 11.14 2.93
C LEU A 176 -0.56 10.27 1.68
N GLU A 177 -1.64 9.52 1.61
CA GLU A 177 -2.05 8.80 0.41
C GLU A 177 -3.16 9.62 -0.28
N ILE A 178 -2.94 9.93 -1.55
CA ILE A 178 -3.85 10.76 -2.34
C ILE A 178 -4.37 9.91 -3.49
N GLU A 179 -5.69 9.78 -3.60
CA GLU A 179 -6.37 9.01 -4.63
C GLU A 179 -7.34 9.90 -5.40
N LEU A 180 -7.25 9.83 -6.74
CA LEU A 180 -8.16 10.51 -7.66
C LEU A 180 -8.98 9.47 -8.43
N SER A 181 -10.30 9.54 -8.26
CA SER A 181 -11.25 8.60 -8.85
C SER A 181 -11.37 8.78 -10.37
N LYS A 182 -11.58 10.03 -10.83
CA LYS A 182 -11.75 10.38 -12.25
C LYS A 182 -10.53 11.16 -12.74
N PHE A 183 -9.66 10.47 -13.48
CA PHE A 183 -8.49 11.08 -14.10
C PHE A 183 -8.49 10.75 -15.60
N ASP A 184 -8.71 11.77 -16.41
CA ASP A 184 -8.82 11.67 -17.88
C ASP A 184 -7.52 12.08 -18.60
N GLY A 185 -6.44 12.34 -17.85
CA GLY A 185 -5.14 12.81 -18.38
C GLY A 185 -4.16 11.70 -18.77
N LYS A 186 -3.03 12.09 -19.37
CA LYS A 186 -1.88 11.18 -19.60
C LYS A 186 -0.99 11.10 -18.35
N THR A 187 -0.10 10.11 -18.28
CA THR A 187 0.78 9.88 -17.10
C THR A 187 1.65 11.09 -16.72
N ASN A 188 2.11 11.90 -17.68
CA ASN A 188 2.87 13.11 -17.37
C ASN A 188 2.02 14.19 -16.67
N ASP A 189 0.72 14.21 -16.94
CA ASP A 189 -0.22 15.16 -16.31
C ASP A 189 -0.50 14.77 -14.85
N VAL A 190 -0.25 13.51 -14.47
CA VAL A 190 -0.54 12.99 -13.12
C VAL A 190 0.26 13.73 -12.05
N LYS A 191 1.57 13.91 -12.27
CA LYS A 191 2.45 14.59 -11.31
C LYS A 191 2.10 16.08 -11.18
N GLU A 192 1.77 16.73 -12.29
CA GLU A 192 1.32 18.12 -12.29
C GLU A 192 0.01 18.27 -11.52
N LYS A 193 -0.97 17.39 -11.75
CA LYS A 193 -2.24 17.37 -11.00
C LYS A 193 -2.06 17.16 -9.51
N PHE A 194 -1.23 16.22 -9.09
CA PHE A 194 -0.96 16.05 -7.65
C PHE A 194 -0.23 17.27 -7.06
N THR A 195 0.65 17.91 -7.83
CA THR A 195 1.30 19.16 -7.40
C THR A 195 0.31 20.33 -7.26
N GLU A 196 -0.66 20.44 -8.17
CA GLU A 196 -1.78 21.40 -8.06
C GLU A 196 -2.61 21.15 -6.80
N ILE A 197 -2.94 19.89 -6.50
CA ILE A 197 -3.71 19.50 -5.31
C ILE A 197 -2.94 19.85 -4.03
N ILE A 198 -1.64 19.50 -3.97
CA ILE A 198 -0.76 19.83 -2.84
C ILE A 198 -0.75 21.33 -2.58
N LYS A 199 -0.66 22.16 -3.64
CA LYS A 199 -0.70 23.62 -3.51
C LYS A 199 -2.07 24.14 -3.11
N LYS A 200 -3.15 23.62 -3.72
CA LYS A 200 -4.53 24.03 -3.47
C LYS A 200 -4.91 23.83 -2.00
N TYR A 201 -4.58 22.67 -1.45
CA TYR A 201 -4.94 22.30 -0.09
C TYR A 201 -3.84 22.57 0.94
N GLY A 202 -2.69 23.12 0.51
CA GLY A 202 -1.57 23.51 1.37
C GLY A 202 -0.93 22.33 2.12
N PHE A 203 -0.66 21.23 1.42
CA PHE A 203 -0.05 20.05 2.05
C PHE A 203 1.38 20.35 2.52
N PRO A 204 1.86 19.71 3.60
CA PRO A 204 3.23 19.89 4.06
C PRO A 204 4.26 19.45 3.01
N GLU A 205 5.42 20.10 3.00
CA GLU A 205 6.51 19.73 2.08
C GLU A 205 7.07 18.35 2.41
N GLY A 206 7.15 17.48 1.40
CA GLY A 206 7.62 16.11 1.54
C GLY A 206 8.02 15.48 0.21
N ASP A 207 8.41 14.22 0.25
CA ASP A 207 8.77 13.44 -0.92
C ASP A 207 7.52 12.82 -1.56
N LEU A 208 7.16 13.31 -2.75
CA LEU A 208 5.99 12.89 -3.52
C LEU A 208 6.38 11.81 -4.52
N CYS A 209 5.81 10.62 -4.37
CA CYS A 209 5.93 9.52 -5.31
C CYS A 209 4.62 9.32 -6.09
N CYS A 210 4.68 9.50 -7.41
CA CYS A 210 3.58 9.23 -8.35
C CYS A 210 3.99 8.18 -9.40
N ASP A 211 4.99 7.35 -9.07
CA ASP A 211 5.52 6.38 -10.01
C ASP A 211 4.51 5.27 -10.28
N VAL A 212 4.55 4.73 -11.49
CA VAL A 212 3.67 3.65 -11.97
C VAL A 212 4.52 2.50 -12.48
N LEU A 213 4.03 1.27 -12.33
CA LEU A 213 4.68 0.06 -12.83
C LEU A 213 4.68 0.03 -14.35
N ASN A 214 3.57 0.44 -14.98
CA ASN A 214 3.43 0.47 -16.42
C ASN A 214 2.58 1.65 -16.89
N SER A 215 3.19 2.59 -17.60
CA SER A 215 2.50 3.80 -18.10
C SER A 215 1.39 3.50 -19.13
N LYS A 216 1.36 2.29 -19.73
CA LYS A 216 0.30 1.89 -20.69
C LYS A 216 -0.90 1.23 -20.00
N PHE A 217 -0.66 0.54 -18.89
CA PHE A 217 -1.66 -0.23 -18.17
C PHE A 217 -1.52 0.12 -16.69
N LEU A 218 -2.33 1.06 -16.23
CA LEU A 218 -2.33 1.50 -14.84
C LEU A 218 -2.95 0.41 -13.97
N ASP A 219 -2.24 0.01 -12.93
CA ASP A 219 -2.69 -0.95 -11.93
C ASP A 219 -2.74 -0.23 -10.59
N LYS A 220 -3.95 0.16 -10.16
CA LYS A 220 -4.17 0.93 -8.92
C LYS A 220 -3.39 0.34 -7.74
N TYR A 221 -3.49 -0.97 -7.52
CA TYR A 221 -2.94 -1.60 -6.33
C TYR A 221 -1.43 -1.80 -6.48
N GLY A 222 -0.98 -2.27 -7.64
CA GLY A 222 0.44 -2.43 -7.93
C GLY A 222 1.22 -1.11 -7.90
N ASP A 223 0.67 -0.06 -8.52
CA ASP A 223 1.23 1.30 -8.54
C ASP A 223 1.29 1.88 -7.12
N LEU A 224 0.22 1.71 -6.32
CA LEU A 224 0.21 2.13 -4.93
C LEU A 224 1.33 1.43 -4.14
N CYS A 225 1.46 0.11 -4.23
CA CYS A 225 2.50 -0.63 -3.52
C CYS A 225 3.91 -0.19 -3.96
N LEU A 226 4.09 0.13 -5.24
CA LEU A 226 5.35 0.70 -5.76
C LEU A 226 5.64 2.05 -5.12
N GLN A 227 4.66 2.93 -5.06
CA GLN A 227 4.79 4.26 -4.45
C GLN A 227 5.18 4.15 -2.97
N TYR A 228 4.49 3.30 -2.21
CA TYR A 228 4.87 2.97 -0.83
C TYR A 228 6.29 2.43 -0.72
N SER A 229 6.67 1.50 -1.60
CA SER A 229 8.03 0.93 -1.57
C SER A 229 9.11 1.98 -1.81
N LYS A 230 8.87 2.97 -2.67
CA LYS A 230 9.85 4.03 -2.96
C LYS A 230 9.91 5.05 -1.83
N SER A 231 8.76 5.51 -1.35
CA SER A 231 8.71 6.49 -0.26
C SER A 231 9.22 5.90 1.06
N LEU A 232 8.79 4.69 1.43
CA LEU A 232 9.08 4.08 2.73
C LEU A 232 10.36 3.24 2.78
N ALA A 233 10.97 2.85 1.66
CA ALA A 233 12.29 2.22 1.71
C ALA A 233 13.42 3.23 2.06
N SER A 234 13.11 4.53 2.06
CA SER A 234 14.07 5.61 2.35
C SER A 234 14.21 5.98 3.82
N ILE A 235 13.33 5.46 4.71
CA ILE A 235 13.27 5.76 6.15
C ILE A 235 13.96 4.70 7.03
#